data_AF-M0PCL9-F1
#
_entry.id   AF-M0PCL9-F1
#
_cell.length_a   1.000
_cell.length_b   1.000
_cell.length_c   1.000
_cell.angle_alpha   90.00
_cell.angle_beta   90.00
_cell.angle_gamma   90.00
#
_symmetry.space_group_name_H-M   'P 1'
#
loop_
_entity.id
_entity.type
_entity.pdbx_description
1 polymer ?
#
loop_
_entity_poly.entity_id
_entity_poly.type
_entity_poly.pdbx_seq_one_letter_code
_entity_poly.pdbx_strand_id
1 'polypeptide(L)'
;MADGDDRQATFGSDGSLETETTPDATGENDFGEEKEANETDGGYSRYVVSSLLQKAVRRSDEEVAAWAAWELARSGYAWNLWDRLNLYVVEDLRAGDEVALLIERYEELATERWEPDEWKGRLCAVHAALAAARARSTREASNADAYFSAVAEIRAEARERGEEPAHDFPVGDLEPVGKFDAVFDGHTGEGSKRGRGTRFFKTHGARVGPEGEDERSARWQRLAMLLDEEIEYDADELDRAVEPVDPEDPWGESDADGDGNDDTGSLDDFTE
;
A
#
# COMPACT_ATOMS: atom_id res chain seq x y z
N MET A 1 -18.67 -24.24 -41.65
CA MET A 1 -17.86 -25.17 -40.82
C MET A 1 -16.97 -24.27 -40.00
N ALA A 2 -17.09 -24.37 -38.68
CA ALA A 2 -16.53 -23.46 -37.71
C ALA A 2 -15.01 -23.62 -37.56
N ASP A 3 -14.33 -22.50 -37.37
CA ASP A 3 -13.12 -22.32 -36.54
C ASP A 3 -13.31 -20.89 -36.00
N GLY A 4 -13.55 -20.66 -34.71
CA GLY A 4 -12.67 -21.06 -33.62
C GLY A 4 -12.03 -19.79 -33.09
N ASP A 5 -12.88 -18.81 -32.75
CA ASP A 5 -12.48 -17.48 -32.29
C ASP A 5 -12.17 -17.57 -30.78
N ASP A 6 -11.08 -18.25 -30.46
CA ASP A 6 -10.51 -18.29 -29.12
C ASP A 6 -9.82 -16.94 -28.85
N ARG A 7 -10.63 -15.88 -28.72
CA ARG A 7 -10.16 -14.61 -28.15
C ARG A 7 -9.96 -14.83 -26.67
N GLN A 8 -8.72 -14.72 -26.23
CA GLN A 8 -8.41 -14.67 -24.81
C GLN A 8 -8.99 -13.37 -24.24
N ALA A 9 -10.16 -13.48 -23.60
CA ALA A 9 -10.77 -12.37 -22.89
C ALA A 9 -9.87 -11.99 -21.72
N THR A 10 -9.23 -10.82 -21.79
CA THR A 10 -8.65 -10.18 -20.61
C THR A 10 -9.78 -9.48 -19.86
N PHE A 11 -10.04 -9.95 -18.65
CA PHE A 11 -11.00 -9.35 -17.73
C PHE A 11 -10.38 -8.09 -17.10
N GLY A 12 -11.19 -7.03 -16.98
CA GLY A 12 -10.88 -5.89 -16.13
C GLY A 12 -10.86 -6.29 -14.66
N SER A 13 -10.35 -5.42 -13.80
CA SER A 13 -10.22 -5.63 -12.35
C SER A 13 -11.56 -5.87 -11.61
N ASP A 14 -12.70 -5.65 -12.27
CA ASP A 14 -14.05 -5.89 -11.77
C ASP A 14 -14.78 -7.08 -12.43
N GLY A 15 -14.10 -7.83 -13.30
CA GLY A 15 -14.71 -8.94 -14.03
C GLY A 15 -15.65 -8.52 -15.17
N SER A 16 -15.68 -7.24 -15.54
CA SER A 16 -16.37 -6.77 -16.75
C SER A 16 -15.54 -7.06 -18.00
N LEU A 17 -16.25 -7.36 -19.10
CA LEU A 17 -15.67 -7.37 -20.45
C LEU A 17 -15.44 -5.92 -20.85
N GLU A 18 -14.18 -5.50 -21.02
CA GLU A 18 -13.87 -4.22 -21.65
C GLU A 18 -14.41 -4.23 -23.09
N THR A 19 -15.57 -3.59 -23.28
CA THR A 19 -16.21 -3.38 -24.58
C THR A 19 -15.95 -1.98 -25.14
N GLU A 20 -15.05 -1.20 -24.53
CA GLU A 20 -14.59 0.03 -25.15
C GLU A 20 -13.67 -0.35 -26.31
N THR A 21 -14.11 -0.05 -27.54
CA THR A 21 -13.37 -0.30 -28.76
C THR A 21 -11.96 0.24 -28.59
N THR A 22 -11.01 -0.70 -28.49
CA THR A 22 -9.58 -0.40 -28.46
C THR A 22 -9.28 0.50 -29.64
N PRO A 23 -8.66 1.68 -29.48
CA PRO A 23 -8.25 2.48 -30.62
C PRO A 23 -7.35 1.62 -31.51
N ASP A 24 -7.83 1.31 -32.72
CA ASP A 24 -7.05 0.52 -33.66
C ASP A 24 -5.82 1.33 -34.08
N ALA A 25 -4.65 0.79 -33.80
CA ALA A 25 -3.41 1.32 -34.33
C ALA A 25 -3.39 1.08 -35.85
N THR A 26 -3.90 2.05 -36.60
CA THR A 26 -3.90 2.01 -38.06
C THR A 26 -2.51 2.29 -38.64
N GLY A 27 -2.22 1.78 -39.84
CA GLY A 27 -0.99 2.09 -40.59
C GLY A 27 -0.20 0.85 -41.01
N GLU A 28 0.97 1.10 -41.60
CA GLU A 28 1.95 0.08 -41.98
C GLU A 28 2.94 -0.17 -40.82
N ASN A 29 3.42 -1.40 -40.70
CA ASN A 29 4.53 -1.76 -39.82
C ASN A 29 5.88 -1.32 -40.45
N ASP A 30 6.98 -1.52 -39.73
CA ASP A 30 8.34 -1.14 -40.13
C ASP A 30 8.80 -1.86 -41.41
N PHE A 31 8.09 -2.91 -41.84
CA PHE A 31 8.36 -3.70 -43.04
C PHE A 31 7.50 -3.27 -44.25
N GLY A 32 6.63 -2.27 -44.08
CA GLY A 32 5.71 -1.78 -45.11
C GLY A 32 4.51 -2.68 -45.33
N GLU A 33 4.19 -3.55 -44.36
CA GLU A 33 3.00 -4.40 -44.37
C GLU A 33 1.89 -3.73 -43.57
N GLU A 34 0.63 -3.89 -43.97
CA GLU A 34 -0.51 -3.36 -43.21
C GLU A 34 -0.59 -4.05 -41.84
N LYS A 35 -0.65 -3.28 -40.75
CA LYS A 35 -0.67 -3.83 -39.39
C LYS A 35 -1.93 -4.65 -39.16
N GLU A 36 -1.74 -5.87 -38.65
CA GLU A 36 -2.81 -6.67 -38.10
C GLU A 36 -3.39 -6.03 -36.82
N ALA A 37 -4.61 -6.42 -36.47
CA ALA A 37 -5.23 -5.94 -35.23
C ALA A 37 -4.37 -6.32 -34.01
N ASN A 38 -3.96 -5.32 -33.22
CA ASN A 38 -3.06 -5.46 -32.07
C ASN A 38 -1.57 -5.70 -32.41
N GLU A 39 -1.15 -5.52 -33.65
CA GLU A 39 0.24 -5.56 -34.06
C GLU A 39 0.94 -4.21 -33.81
N THR A 40 2.14 -4.25 -33.23
CA THR A 40 3.01 -3.09 -33.07
C THR A 40 3.74 -2.78 -34.37
N ASP A 41 4.27 -1.57 -34.52
CA ASP A 41 5.02 -1.20 -35.72
C ASP A 41 6.23 -2.13 -35.99
N GLY A 42 6.83 -2.73 -34.96
CA GLY A 42 7.89 -3.72 -35.08
C GLY A 42 7.43 -5.14 -35.46
N GLY A 43 6.13 -5.35 -35.72
CA GLY A 43 5.56 -6.66 -36.08
C GLY A 43 5.33 -7.60 -34.89
N TYR A 44 5.18 -7.06 -33.67
CA TYR A 44 4.92 -7.86 -32.47
C TYR A 44 3.47 -7.73 -32.02
N SER A 45 2.96 -8.73 -31.29
CA SER A 45 1.68 -8.55 -30.59
C SER A 45 1.83 -7.57 -29.42
N ARG A 46 0.97 -6.56 -29.33
CA ARG A 46 0.95 -5.61 -28.21
C ARG A 46 0.82 -6.29 -26.84
N TYR A 47 0.09 -7.42 -26.77
CA TYR A 47 -0.07 -8.18 -25.53
C TYR A 47 1.26 -8.81 -25.08
N VAL A 48 2.07 -9.26 -26.03
CA VAL A 48 3.39 -9.83 -25.75
C VAL A 48 4.36 -8.74 -25.32
N VAL A 49 4.37 -7.58 -26.01
CA VAL A 49 5.22 -6.43 -25.64
C VAL A 49 4.83 -5.88 -24.26
N SER A 50 3.53 -5.76 -23.97
CA SER A 50 3.01 -5.37 -22.65
C SER A 50 3.44 -6.35 -21.54
N SER A 51 3.31 -7.66 -21.80
CA SER A 51 3.76 -8.73 -20.88
C SER A 51 5.28 -8.76 -20.68
N LEU A 52 6.05 -8.42 -21.72
CA LEU A 52 7.50 -8.26 -21.68
C LEU A 52 7.89 -7.08 -20.80
N LEU A 53 7.24 -5.92 -20.98
CA LEU A 53 7.48 -4.72 -20.20
C LEU A 53 7.28 -4.99 -18.70
N GLN A 54 6.18 -5.62 -18.29
CA GLN A 54 5.92 -5.95 -16.89
C GLN A 54 7.07 -6.78 -16.29
N LYS A 55 7.52 -7.80 -17.02
CA LYS A 55 8.59 -8.69 -16.55
C LYS A 55 9.95 -8.00 -16.53
N ALA A 56 10.20 -7.09 -17.47
CA ALA A 56 11.41 -6.28 -17.49
C ALA A 56 11.46 -5.34 -16.27
N VAL A 57 10.37 -4.63 -15.97
CA VAL A 57 10.24 -3.79 -14.77
C VAL A 57 10.45 -4.61 -13.50
N ARG A 58 9.74 -5.73 -13.34
CA ARG A 58 9.86 -6.61 -12.16
C ARG A 58 11.29 -7.14 -11.95
N ARG A 59 12.04 -7.33 -13.03
CA ARG A 59 13.42 -7.84 -13.03
C ARG A 59 14.48 -6.74 -13.11
N SER A 60 14.07 -5.48 -13.08
CA SER A 60 14.95 -4.31 -13.21
C SER A 60 15.80 -4.32 -14.49
N ASP A 61 15.25 -4.83 -15.59
CA ASP A 61 15.88 -4.82 -16.91
C ASP A 61 15.54 -3.52 -17.65
N GLU A 62 16.40 -2.51 -17.47
CA GLU A 62 16.20 -1.16 -18.01
C GLU A 62 16.15 -1.11 -19.54
N GLU A 63 17.00 -1.88 -20.23
CA GLU A 63 17.10 -1.86 -21.69
C GLU A 63 15.81 -2.42 -22.31
N VAL A 64 15.37 -3.58 -21.84
CA VAL A 64 14.15 -4.22 -22.33
C VAL A 64 12.92 -3.40 -21.96
N ALA A 65 12.87 -2.81 -20.75
CA ALA A 65 11.77 -1.96 -20.34
C ALA A 65 11.67 -0.69 -21.21
N ALA A 66 12.81 -0.01 -21.46
CA ALA A 66 12.85 1.16 -22.32
C ALA A 66 12.39 0.84 -23.76
N TRP A 67 12.87 -0.27 -24.33
CA TRP A 67 12.45 -0.71 -25.66
C TRP A 67 10.95 -1.00 -25.74
N ALA A 68 10.42 -1.78 -24.80
CA ALA A 68 9.02 -2.18 -24.81
C ALA A 68 8.08 -0.97 -24.65
N ALA A 69 8.44 0.00 -23.80
CA ALA A 69 7.67 1.23 -23.64
C ALA A 69 7.72 2.13 -24.89
N TRP A 70 8.91 2.28 -25.49
CA TRP A 70 9.07 3.01 -26.76
C TRP A 70 8.23 2.39 -27.88
N GLU A 71 8.23 1.06 -27.98
CA GLU A 71 7.51 0.31 -28.99
C GLU A 71 5.99 0.45 -28.82
N LEU A 72 5.46 0.32 -27.60
CA LEU A 72 4.03 0.51 -27.34
C LEU A 72 3.60 1.96 -27.64
N ALA A 73 4.38 2.95 -27.22
CA ALA A 73 4.05 4.36 -27.41
C ALA A 73 3.99 4.73 -28.90
N ARG A 74 5.02 4.38 -29.68
CA ARG A 74 5.06 4.74 -31.11
C ARG A 74 4.01 3.99 -31.94
N SER A 75 3.62 2.78 -31.50
CA SER A 75 2.70 1.93 -32.24
C SER A 75 1.23 2.26 -31.98
N GLY A 76 0.91 3.38 -31.32
CA GLY A 76 -0.47 3.76 -31.00
C GLY A 76 -1.06 3.05 -29.77
N TYR A 77 -0.24 2.36 -28.96
CA TYR A 77 -0.67 1.65 -27.74
C TYR A 77 -0.23 2.37 -26.46
N ALA A 78 -0.11 3.70 -26.51
CA ALA A 78 0.28 4.50 -25.36
C ALA A 78 -0.70 4.38 -24.18
N TRP A 79 -2.01 4.32 -24.44
CA TRP A 79 -3.02 4.07 -23.41
C TRP A 79 -2.72 2.77 -22.64
N ASN A 80 -2.41 1.68 -23.37
CA ASN A 80 -2.10 0.39 -22.77
C ASN A 80 -0.78 0.41 -22.00
N LEU A 81 0.20 1.18 -22.47
CA LEU A 81 1.44 1.41 -21.74
C LEU A 81 1.18 2.08 -20.39
N TRP A 82 0.39 3.16 -20.36
CA TRP A 82 0.16 3.95 -19.16
C TRP A 82 -0.69 3.22 -18.13
N ASP A 83 -1.77 2.54 -18.54
CA ASP A 83 -2.56 1.65 -17.66
C ASP A 83 -1.67 0.62 -16.96
N ARG A 84 -0.73 0.06 -17.71
CA ARG A 84 0.19 -0.96 -17.23
C ARG A 84 1.25 -0.39 -16.29
N LEU A 85 1.83 0.76 -16.59
CA LEU A 85 2.80 1.40 -15.70
C LEU A 85 2.17 1.74 -14.35
N ASN A 86 0.93 2.24 -14.34
CA ASN A 86 0.17 2.47 -13.10
C ASN A 86 -0.11 1.17 -12.34
N LEU A 87 -0.46 0.08 -13.03
CA LEU A 87 -0.59 -1.24 -12.39
C LEU A 87 0.72 -1.70 -11.75
N TYR A 88 1.87 -1.49 -12.40
CA TYR A 88 3.16 -1.93 -11.85
C TYR A 88 3.52 -1.21 -10.54
N VAL A 89 3.12 0.05 -10.38
CA VAL A 89 3.32 0.80 -9.12
C VAL A 89 2.74 0.06 -7.92
N VAL A 90 1.56 -0.55 -8.07
CA VAL A 90 0.89 -1.26 -6.98
C VAL A 90 1.24 -2.75 -6.92
N GLU A 91 1.58 -3.36 -8.06
CA GLU A 91 1.77 -4.80 -8.17
C GLU A 91 3.23 -5.25 -8.04
N ASP A 92 4.17 -4.47 -8.59
CA ASP A 92 5.55 -4.91 -8.85
C ASP A 92 6.62 -4.00 -8.21
N LEU A 93 6.24 -2.90 -7.57
CA LEU A 93 7.13 -1.91 -6.93
C LEU A 93 6.83 -1.77 -5.42
N ARG A 94 7.79 -1.25 -4.66
CA ARG A 94 7.68 -1.11 -3.19
C ARG A 94 6.62 -0.08 -2.81
N ALA A 95 5.86 -0.38 -1.75
CA ALA A 95 4.94 0.58 -1.16
C ALA A 95 5.68 1.86 -0.73
N GLY A 96 5.07 3.00 -1.00
CA GLY A 96 5.60 4.33 -0.66
C GLY A 96 6.80 4.78 -1.50
N ASP A 97 7.06 4.15 -2.65
CA ASP A 97 8.10 4.61 -3.58
C ASP A 97 7.65 5.85 -4.36
N GLU A 98 8.51 6.87 -4.42
CA GLU A 98 8.25 8.15 -5.11
C GLU A 98 8.06 7.98 -6.63
N VAL A 99 8.46 6.82 -7.17
CA VAL A 99 8.28 6.46 -8.59
C VAL A 99 6.84 6.61 -9.07
N ALA A 100 5.84 6.43 -8.21
CA ALA A 100 4.44 6.63 -8.54
C ALA A 100 4.18 8.05 -9.07
N LEU A 101 4.73 9.06 -8.39
CA LEU A 101 4.60 10.47 -8.75
C LEU A 101 5.37 10.81 -10.04
N LEU A 102 6.51 10.14 -10.27
CA LEU A 102 7.27 10.31 -11.51
C LEU A 102 6.51 9.74 -12.72
N ILE A 103 5.94 8.54 -12.58
CA ILE A 103 5.14 7.89 -13.62
C ILE A 103 3.91 8.74 -13.96
N GLU A 104 3.14 9.16 -12.96
CA GLU A 104 2.01 10.08 -13.12
C GLU A 104 2.44 11.35 -13.88
N ARG A 105 3.57 11.95 -13.48
CA ARG A 105 4.04 13.16 -14.14
C ARG A 105 4.43 12.95 -15.62
N TYR A 106 5.04 11.81 -15.94
CA TYR A 106 5.39 11.50 -17.33
C TYR A 106 4.16 11.19 -18.17
N GLU A 107 3.16 10.52 -17.60
CA GLU A 107 1.88 10.27 -18.23
C GLU A 107 1.16 11.58 -18.54
N GLU A 108 0.98 12.47 -17.57
CA GLU A 108 0.39 13.80 -17.77
C GLU A 108 1.05 14.57 -18.92
N LEU A 109 2.39 14.56 -18.98
CA LEU A 109 3.12 15.23 -20.06
C LEU A 109 2.87 14.57 -21.43
N ALA A 110 2.70 13.25 -21.46
CA ALA A 110 2.46 12.47 -22.67
C ALA A 110 1.01 12.44 -23.12
N THR A 111 0.06 12.82 -22.28
CA THR A 111 -1.38 12.81 -22.59
C THR A 111 -1.97 14.21 -22.71
N GLU A 112 -1.44 15.19 -21.97
CA GLU A 112 -1.99 16.55 -21.98
C GLU A 112 -1.16 17.55 -22.80
N ARG A 113 0.10 17.22 -23.13
CA ARG A 113 1.03 18.19 -23.73
C ARG A 113 1.64 17.76 -25.07
N TRP A 114 1.90 16.48 -25.25
CA TRP A 114 2.59 15.94 -26.42
C TRP A 114 1.85 14.73 -26.96
N GLU A 115 1.89 14.51 -28.27
CA GLU A 115 1.34 13.30 -28.87
C GLU A 115 2.23 12.09 -28.53
N PRO A 116 1.66 10.90 -28.27
CA PRO A 116 2.43 9.76 -27.80
C PRO A 116 3.49 9.26 -28.78
N ASP A 117 3.21 9.30 -30.08
CA ASP A 117 4.09 8.84 -31.15
C ASP A 117 5.11 9.91 -31.57
N GLU A 118 5.03 11.15 -31.08
CA GLU A 118 6.06 12.14 -31.29
C GLU A 118 7.30 11.89 -30.41
N TRP A 119 8.44 12.49 -30.76
CA TRP A 119 9.68 12.32 -30.03
C TRP A 119 9.54 12.57 -28.51
N LYS A 120 8.78 13.60 -28.11
CA LYS A 120 8.61 13.93 -26.69
C LYS A 120 7.67 12.97 -25.96
N GLY A 121 6.58 12.52 -26.59
CA GLY A 121 5.69 11.50 -26.03
C GLY A 121 6.44 10.18 -25.80
N ARG A 122 7.22 9.74 -26.79
CA ARG A 122 8.09 8.56 -26.67
C ARG A 122 9.15 8.70 -25.58
N LEU A 123 9.70 9.90 -25.39
CA LEU A 123 10.62 10.14 -24.28
C LEU A 123 9.92 9.99 -22.93
N CYS A 124 8.72 10.52 -22.74
CA CYS A 124 7.95 10.28 -21.51
C CYS A 124 7.75 8.79 -21.24
N ALA A 125 7.32 8.03 -22.25
CA ALA A 125 7.15 6.57 -22.16
C ALA A 125 8.44 5.86 -21.69
N VAL A 126 9.57 6.18 -22.33
CA VAL A 126 10.88 5.61 -21.97
C VAL A 126 11.30 6.04 -20.56
N HIS A 127 11.13 7.32 -20.21
CA HIS A 127 11.47 7.83 -18.88
C HIS A 127 10.67 7.15 -17.77
N ALA A 128 9.37 6.95 -17.98
CA ALA A 128 8.50 6.26 -17.03
C ALA A 128 8.90 4.78 -16.84
N ALA A 129 9.19 4.07 -17.93
CA ALA A 129 9.63 2.67 -17.86
C ALA A 129 11.00 2.52 -17.19
N LEU A 130 11.94 3.44 -17.46
CA LEU A 130 13.24 3.46 -16.78
C LEU A 130 13.08 3.77 -15.29
N ALA A 131 12.21 4.71 -14.92
CA ALA A 131 11.93 5.02 -13.53
C ALA A 131 11.35 3.79 -12.80
N ALA A 132 10.37 3.11 -13.41
CA ALA A 132 9.80 1.88 -12.90
C ALA A 132 10.84 0.76 -12.74
N ALA A 133 11.68 0.51 -13.75
CA ALA A 133 12.69 -0.56 -13.70
C ALA A 133 13.80 -0.29 -12.66
N ARG A 134 14.09 0.99 -12.36
CA ARG A 134 15.08 1.41 -11.35
C ARG A 134 14.53 1.44 -9.93
N ALA A 135 13.22 1.57 -9.77
CA ALA A 135 12.58 1.52 -8.47
C ALA A 135 12.76 0.14 -7.83
N ARG A 136 12.65 0.07 -6.50
CA ARG A 136 12.83 -1.21 -5.80
C ARG A 136 11.64 -2.11 -6.11
N SER A 137 11.89 -3.18 -6.87
CA SER A 137 10.87 -4.17 -7.16
C SER A 137 10.52 -5.02 -5.94
N THR A 138 9.25 -5.39 -5.83
CA THR A 138 8.72 -6.30 -4.81
C THR A 138 7.36 -6.81 -5.25
N ARG A 139 6.89 -7.85 -4.57
CA ARG A 139 5.55 -8.43 -4.75
C ARG A 139 4.74 -8.35 -3.46
N GLU A 140 5.16 -7.53 -2.50
CA GLU A 140 4.65 -7.54 -1.13
C GLU A 140 3.14 -7.35 -1.03
N ALA A 141 2.58 -6.37 -1.75
CA ALA A 141 1.13 -6.13 -1.76
C ALA A 141 0.37 -7.32 -2.37
N SER A 142 0.80 -7.82 -3.53
CA SER A 142 0.16 -8.98 -4.16
C SER A 142 0.30 -10.27 -3.34
N ASN A 143 1.43 -10.48 -2.69
CA ASN A 143 1.65 -11.64 -1.84
C ASN A 143 0.81 -11.55 -0.55
N ALA A 144 0.67 -10.35 0.02
CA ALA A 144 -0.18 -10.11 1.18
C ALA A 144 -1.66 -10.35 0.84
N ASP A 145 -2.15 -9.79 -0.26
CA ASP A 145 -3.52 -9.99 -0.74
C ASP A 145 -3.83 -11.48 -0.97
N ALA A 146 -2.95 -12.19 -1.69
CA ALA A 146 -3.10 -13.62 -1.92
C ALA A 146 -3.11 -14.43 -0.61
N TYR A 147 -2.22 -14.09 0.34
CA TYR A 147 -2.15 -14.76 1.63
C TYR A 147 -3.42 -14.52 2.47
N PHE A 148 -3.82 -13.26 2.66
CA PHE A 148 -4.97 -12.94 3.51
C PHE A 148 -6.29 -13.45 2.91
N SER A 149 -6.44 -13.41 1.59
CA SER A 149 -7.61 -13.98 0.90
C SER A 149 -7.71 -15.50 1.14
N ALA A 150 -6.60 -16.23 0.99
CA ALA A 150 -6.58 -17.67 1.27
C ALA A 150 -6.88 -17.99 2.74
N VAL A 151 -6.33 -17.22 3.68
CA VAL A 151 -6.62 -17.38 5.12
C VAL A 151 -8.11 -17.11 5.41
N ALA A 152 -8.72 -16.11 4.76
CA ALA A 152 -10.14 -15.81 4.94
C ALA A 152 -11.03 -17.01 4.54
N GLU A 153 -10.75 -17.64 3.40
CA GLU A 153 -11.46 -18.83 2.94
C GLU A 153 -11.30 -20.01 3.91
N ILE A 154 -10.07 -20.30 4.34
CA ILE A 154 -9.76 -21.37 5.30
C ILE A 154 -10.54 -21.18 6.62
N ARG A 155 -10.60 -19.94 7.13
CA ARG A 155 -11.33 -19.61 8.36
C ARG A 155 -12.84 -19.83 8.20
N ALA A 156 -13.40 -19.43 7.06
CA ALA A 156 -14.81 -19.62 6.78
C ALA A 156 -15.18 -21.12 6.73
N GLU A 157 -14.40 -21.92 6.00
CA GLU A 157 -14.61 -23.37 5.89
C GLU A 157 -14.45 -24.12 7.22
N ALA A 158 -13.47 -23.73 8.04
CA ALA A 158 -13.29 -24.32 9.37
C ALA A 158 -14.49 -24.01 10.28
N ARG A 159 -14.96 -22.76 10.25
CA ARG A 159 -16.13 -22.32 11.02
C ARG A 159 -17.41 -23.09 10.64
N GLU A 160 -17.63 -23.33 9.35
CA GLU A 160 -18.78 -24.14 8.89
C GLU A 160 -18.74 -25.57 9.40
N ARG A 161 -17.55 -26.14 9.57
CA ARG A 161 -17.34 -27.48 10.13
C ARG A 161 -17.32 -27.52 11.66
N GLY A 162 -17.31 -26.37 12.32
CA GLY A 162 -17.11 -26.29 13.78
C GLY A 162 -15.70 -26.70 14.20
N GLU A 163 -14.71 -26.52 13.33
CA GLU A 163 -13.30 -26.85 13.52
C GLU A 163 -12.47 -25.57 13.71
N GLU A 164 -11.29 -25.71 14.30
CA GLU A 164 -10.31 -24.63 14.40
C GLU A 164 -9.51 -24.51 13.08
N PRO A 165 -9.30 -23.30 12.54
CA PRO A 165 -8.61 -23.14 11.26
C PRO A 165 -7.13 -23.46 11.38
N ALA A 166 -6.55 -24.04 10.32
CA ALA A 166 -5.12 -24.35 10.27
C ALA A 166 -4.23 -23.09 10.19
N HIS A 167 -4.80 -21.97 9.74
CA HIS A 167 -4.15 -20.67 9.63
C HIS A 167 -5.12 -19.58 10.06
N ASP A 168 -4.60 -18.55 10.73
CA ASP A 168 -5.39 -17.42 11.19
C ASP A 168 -4.73 -16.10 10.78
N PHE A 169 -5.48 -15.01 10.92
CA PHE A 169 -4.98 -13.66 10.68
C PHE A 169 -3.91 -13.28 11.72
N PRO A 170 -3.03 -12.31 11.39
CA PRO A 170 -2.06 -11.79 12.35
C PRO A 170 -2.72 -11.04 13.52
N VAL A 171 -4.02 -10.78 13.42
CA VAL A 171 -4.87 -10.27 14.50
C VAL A 171 -5.69 -11.42 15.07
N GLY A 172 -5.71 -11.54 16.40
CA GLY A 172 -6.58 -12.48 17.11
C GLY A 172 -8.03 -11.96 17.15
N ASP A 173 -8.77 -12.32 18.20
CA ASP A 173 -10.20 -11.99 18.32
C ASP A 173 -10.52 -10.49 18.52
N LEU A 174 -9.50 -9.62 18.60
CA LEU A 174 -9.62 -8.18 18.89
C LEU A 174 -10.59 -7.95 20.06
N GLU A 175 -10.15 -8.35 21.25
CA GLU A 175 -10.90 -8.16 22.49
C GLU A 175 -10.29 -7.04 23.35
N PRO A 176 -11.11 -6.28 24.08
CA PRO A 176 -10.61 -5.32 25.07
C PRO A 176 -9.85 -6.04 26.18
N VAL A 177 -8.85 -5.38 26.76
CA VAL A 177 -7.90 -5.95 27.74
C VAL A 177 -7.06 -7.10 27.15
N GLY A 178 -7.11 -7.31 25.83
CA GLY A 178 -6.26 -8.26 25.11
C GLY A 178 -5.00 -7.60 24.55
N LYS A 179 -4.23 -8.37 23.76
CA LYS A 179 -2.98 -7.91 23.12
C LYS A 179 -3.13 -6.57 22.38
N PHE A 180 -4.28 -6.33 21.74
CA PHE A 180 -4.53 -5.13 20.94
C PHE A 180 -5.35 -4.09 21.70
N ASP A 181 -5.29 -4.03 23.03
CA ASP A 181 -6.18 -3.18 23.83
C ASP A 181 -6.13 -1.69 23.46
N ALA A 182 -4.96 -1.21 23.02
CA ALA A 182 -4.76 0.17 22.57
C ALA A 182 -5.67 0.59 21.40
N VAL A 183 -6.20 -0.35 20.60
CA VAL A 183 -7.11 -0.02 19.49
C VAL A 183 -8.51 0.40 19.98
N PHE A 184 -8.87 0.08 21.23
CA PHE A 184 -10.16 0.47 21.83
C PHE A 184 -10.10 1.88 22.40
N ASP A 185 -9.96 2.86 21.52
CA ASP A 185 -9.93 4.29 21.87
C ASP A 185 -11.35 4.89 21.94
N GLY A 186 -11.43 6.21 22.18
CA GLY A 186 -12.68 6.95 22.30
C GLY A 186 -13.56 6.96 21.04
N HIS A 187 -13.04 6.59 19.87
CA HIS A 187 -13.82 6.43 18.64
C HIS A 187 -14.50 5.06 18.56
N THR A 188 -14.01 4.07 19.32
CA THR A 188 -14.69 2.78 19.46
C THR A 188 -15.80 2.85 20.50
N GLY A 189 -16.89 2.12 20.27
CA GLY A 189 -18.00 2.06 21.22
C GLY A 189 -17.61 1.47 22.59
N GLU A 190 -16.60 0.62 22.62
CA GLU A 190 -16.09 0.02 23.86
C GLU A 190 -15.10 0.94 24.59
N GLY A 191 -14.16 1.56 23.88
CA GLY A 191 -13.26 2.53 24.48
C GLY A 191 -13.98 3.76 25.02
N SER A 192 -15.04 4.24 24.33
CA SER A 192 -15.90 5.31 24.83
C SER A 192 -16.57 4.95 26.17
N LYS A 193 -17.13 3.73 26.31
CA LYS A 193 -17.71 3.25 27.58
C LYS A 193 -16.69 3.16 28.72
N ARG A 194 -15.41 2.96 28.36
CA ARG A 194 -14.28 2.89 29.30
C ARG A 194 -13.65 4.26 29.60
N GLY A 195 -14.19 5.34 29.05
CA GLY A 195 -13.66 6.68 29.26
C GLY A 195 -12.32 6.94 28.56
N ARG A 196 -11.97 6.17 27.53
CA ARG A 196 -10.71 6.29 26.78
C ARG A 196 -10.71 7.45 25.79
N GLY A 197 -10.98 8.65 26.29
CA GLY A 197 -11.01 9.88 25.50
C GLY A 197 -9.62 10.45 25.22
N THR A 198 -9.51 11.78 25.17
CA THR A 198 -8.29 12.50 24.80
C THR A 198 -7.06 12.08 25.61
N ARG A 199 -7.18 11.87 26.94
CA ARG A 199 -6.06 11.42 27.78
C ARG A 199 -5.48 10.10 27.27
N PHE A 200 -6.32 9.10 27.04
CA PHE A 200 -5.89 7.78 26.55
C PHE A 200 -5.27 7.87 25.16
N PHE A 201 -5.86 8.66 24.25
CA PHE A 201 -5.27 8.88 22.93
C PHE A 201 -3.88 9.49 23.04
N LYS A 202 -3.69 10.53 23.87
CA LYS A 202 -2.40 11.21 24.02
C LYS A 202 -1.30 10.32 24.60
N THR A 203 -1.63 9.39 25.49
CA THR A 203 -0.66 8.52 26.17
C THR A 203 -0.48 7.15 25.52
N HIS A 204 -1.45 6.68 24.72
CA HIS A 204 -1.41 5.34 24.10
C HIS A 204 -1.56 5.42 22.58
N GLY A 205 -2.70 5.93 22.09
CA GLY A 205 -3.06 5.85 20.66
C GLY A 205 -2.25 6.75 19.72
N ALA A 206 -1.65 7.83 20.23
CA ALA A 206 -0.88 8.80 19.43
C ALA A 206 0.60 8.45 19.33
N ARG A 207 1.08 7.41 20.02
CA ARG A 207 2.49 7.02 20.01
C ARG A 207 2.87 6.44 18.64
N VAL A 208 4.11 6.72 18.23
CA VAL A 208 4.65 6.27 16.94
C VAL A 208 5.96 5.50 17.16
N GLY A 209 6.34 4.65 16.22
CA GLY A 209 7.56 3.85 16.31
C GLY A 209 8.12 3.47 14.94
N PRO A 210 9.33 2.89 14.89
CA PRO A 210 10.14 2.51 16.05
C PRO A 210 10.99 3.64 16.64
N GLU A 211 11.29 4.71 15.90
CA GLU A 211 12.14 5.82 16.40
C GLU A 211 11.38 6.82 17.27
N GLY A 212 10.05 6.85 17.18
CA GLY A 212 9.22 7.84 17.87
C GLY A 212 9.16 9.18 17.15
N GLU A 213 8.69 10.19 17.88
CA GLU A 213 8.63 11.56 17.41
C GLU A 213 10.04 12.18 17.31
N ASP A 214 10.26 13.05 16.32
CA ASP A 214 11.46 13.87 16.32
C ASP A 214 11.49 14.86 17.51
N GLU A 215 12.66 15.41 17.82
CA GLU A 215 12.84 16.30 18.98
C GLU A 215 11.86 17.50 19.01
N ARG A 216 11.50 18.04 17.83
CA ARG A 216 10.61 19.20 17.74
C ARG A 216 9.17 18.78 17.98
N SER A 217 8.75 17.70 17.35
CA SER A 217 7.40 17.16 17.49
C SER A 217 7.15 16.68 18.92
N ALA A 218 8.08 15.94 19.52
CA ALA A 218 8.02 15.51 20.91
C ALA A 218 7.89 16.69 21.88
N ARG A 219 8.65 17.77 21.64
CA ARG A 219 8.54 19.00 22.44
C ARG A 219 7.17 19.66 22.29
N TRP A 220 6.62 19.71 21.08
CA TRP A 220 5.29 20.30 20.84
C TRP A 220 4.18 19.47 21.48
N GLN A 221 4.25 18.14 21.42
CA GLN A 221 3.28 17.25 22.07
C GLN A 221 3.27 17.48 23.58
N ARG A 222 4.43 17.47 24.24
CA ARG A 222 4.54 17.74 25.68
C ARG A 222 3.99 19.11 26.05
N LEU A 223 4.33 20.15 25.27
CA LEU A 223 3.82 21.49 25.53
C LEU A 223 2.30 21.57 25.33
N ALA A 224 1.75 20.90 24.32
CA ALA A 224 0.32 20.85 24.09
C ALA A 224 -0.43 20.19 25.26
N MET A 225 0.12 19.11 25.82
CA MET A 225 -0.44 18.45 27.01
C MET A 225 -0.32 19.33 28.26
N LEU A 226 0.82 20.01 28.46
CA LEU A 226 1.00 20.94 29.58
C LEU A 226 0.10 22.18 29.54
N LEU A 227 -0.36 22.57 28.34
CA LEU A 227 -1.24 23.71 28.12
C LEU A 227 -2.72 23.30 28.04
N ASP A 228 -3.04 22.02 28.21
CA ASP A 228 -4.41 21.53 28.21
C ASP A 228 -5.15 22.04 29.46
N GLU A 229 -6.26 22.76 29.25
CA GLU A 229 -7.06 23.36 30.33
C GLU A 229 -8.06 22.37 30.94
N GLU A 230 -8.33 21.24 30.27
CA GLU A 230 -9.35 20.26 30.66
C GLU A 230 -8.73 19.01 31.31
N ILE A 231 -7.50 18.66 30.93
CA ILE A 231 -6.82 17.46 31.39
C ILE A 231 -5.47 17.82 31.98
N GLU A 232 -5.31 17.57 33.29
CA GLU A 232 -4.01 17.66 33.94
C GLU A 232 -3.23 16.37 33.65
N TYR A 233 -1.99 16.48 33.14
CA TYR A 233 -1.12 15.33 32.89
C TYR A 233 0.04 15.32 33.88
N ASP A 234 0.41 14.15 34.37
CA ASP A 234 1.61 13.99 35.19
C ASP A 234 2.89 13.83 34.34
N ALA A 235 4.05 13.77 35.00
CA ALA A 235 5.34 13.67 34.32
C ALA A 235 5.50 12.35 33.55
N ASP A 236 4.96 11.25 34.07
CA ASP A 236 5.08 9.92 33.46
C ASP A 236 4.17 9.83 32.24
N GLU A 237 2.97 10.43 32.28
CA GLU A 237 2.09 10.58 31.13
C GLU A 237 2.74 11.43 30.02
N LEU A 238 3.45 12.51 30.37
CA LEU A 238 4.16 13.36 29.42
C LEU A 238 5.35 12.65 28.76
N ASP A 239 6.06 11.80 29.50
CA ASP A 239 7.17 11.01 28.98
C ASP A 239 6.67 9.84 28.13
N ARG A 240 5.65 9.12 28.59
CA ARG A 240 4.99 8.05 27.84
C ARG A 240 4.41 8.52 26.52
N ALA A 241 3.80 9.71 26.48
CA ALA A 241 3.17 10.25 25.27
C ALA A 241 4.14 10.45 24.08
N VAL A 242 5.45 10.50 24.34
CA VAL A 242 6.50 10.63 23.32
C VAL A 242 7.46 9.44 23.31
N GLU A 243 7.21 8.43 24.15
CA GLU A 243 7.99 7.21 24.18
C GLU A 243 7.73 6.42 22.89
N PRO A 244 8.79 6.06 22.12
CA PRO A 244 8.63 5.26 20.92
C PRO A 244 7.92 3.94 21.19
N VAL A 245 7.19 3.44 20.21
CA VAL A 245 6.62 2.09 20.25
C VAL A 245 7.71 1.07 19.95
N ASP A 246 7.84 0.03 20.78
CA ASP A 246 8.79 -1.07 20.57
C ASP A 246 8.38 -1.88 19.32
N PRO A 247 9.23 -1.97 18.27
CA PRO A 247 8.88 -2.76 17.08
C PRO A 247 8.72 -4.26 17.36
N GLU A 248 9.33 -4.81 18.41
CA GLU A 248 9.20 -6.22 18.79
C GLU A 248 7.95 -6.48 19.65
N ASP A 249 7.42 -5.44 20.31
CA ASP A 249 6.14 -5.48 21.03
C ASP A 249 5.30 -4.21 20.79
N PRO A 250 4.78 -4.02 19.56
CA PRO A 250 4.15 -2.76 19.17
C PRO A 250 2.78 -2.52 19.81
N TRP A 251 2.26 -3.53 20.49
CA TRP A 251 0.97 -3.49 21.17
C TRP A 251 1.10 -3.66 22.67
N GLY A 252 2.32 -3.89 23.18
CA GLY A 252 2.60 -3.89 24.60
C GLY A 252 2.40 -2.50 25.19
N GLU A 253 1.75 -2.45 26.35
CA GLU A 253 1.82 -1.28 27.20
C GLU A 253 3.22 -1.29 27.84
N SER A 254 3.95 -0.17 27.81
CA SER A 254 5.13 -0.06 28.65
C SER A 254 4.64 -0.09 30.10
N ASP A 255 4.77 -1.26 30.73
CA ASP A 255 4.43 -1.56 32.13
C ASP A 255 5.16 -0.58 33.07
N ALA A 256 4.61 0.62 33.22
CA ALA A 256 4.96 1.56 34.29
C ALA A 256 3.78 1.85 35.21
N ASP A 257 2.63 1.19 35.00
CA ASP A 257 1.45 1.32 35.86
C ASP A 257 1.29 0.04 36.69
N GLY A 258 2.30 -0.24 37.51
CA GLY A 258 2.17 -1.15 38.63
C GLY A 258 1.33 -0.53 39.72
N ASP A 259 0.04 -0.87 39.73
CA ASP A 259 -0.80 -1.04 40.93
C ASP A 259 -0.58 -0.02 42.06
N GLY A 260 -1.23 1.15 41.93
CA GLY A 260 -1.48 2.07 43.04
C GLY A 260 -2.52 1.51 44.02
N ASN A 261 -2.24 0.33 44.61
CA ASN A 261 -2.96 -0.17 45.76
C ASN A 261 -2.33 0.41 47.03
N ASP A 262 -2.68 1.67 47.35
CA ASP A 262 -2.44 2.25 48.66
C ASP A 262 -3.39 1.60 49.67
N ASP A 263 -2.97 0.42 50.13
CA ASP A 263 -3.42 -0.20 51.37
C ASP A 263 -3.16 0.80 52.50
N THR A 264 -4.23 1.27 53.13
CA THR A 264 -4.19 2.20 54.26
C THR A 264 -3.72 1.47 55.51
N GLY A 265 -2.42 1.18 55.53
CA GLY A 265 -1.69 0.62 56.66
C GLY A 265 -1.51 1.63 57.78
N SER A 266 -2.41 1.54 58.76
CA SER A 266 -2.28 1.90 60.17
C SER A 266 -0.94 2.56 60.58
N LEU A 267 -0.97 3.88 60.79
CA LEU A 267 -0.01 4.60 61.62
C LEU A 267 -0.27 4.23 63.08
N ASP A 268 0.48 3.27 63.61
CA ASP A 268 0.72 3.18 65.04
C ASP A 268 2.17 2.71 65.28
N ASP A 269 2.78 3.39 66.24
CA ASP A 269 4.06 3.13 66.90
C ASP A 269 5.31 3.74 66.23
N PHE A 270 5.66 4.96 66.66
CA PHE A 270 7.00 5.29 67.19
C PHE A 270 6.99 6.68 67.86
N THR A 271 7.63 6.77 69.03
CA THR A 271 7.83 7.92 69.97
C THR A 271 6.61 8.27 70.84
N GLU A 272 6.63 8.13 72.17
CA GLU A 272 7.68 8.26 73.20
C GLU A 272 7.52 7.23 74.33
#